data_AF-A0A371J6Q2-F1
#
_entry.id   AF-A0A371J6Q2-F1
#
_cell.length_a   1.000
_cell.length_b   1.000
_cell.length_c   1.000
_cell.angle_alpha   90.00
_cell.angle_beta   90.00
_cell.angle_gamma   90.00
#
_symmetry.space_group_name_H-M   'P 1'
#
loop_
_entity.id
_entity.type
_entity.pdbx_description
1 polymer ?
#
loop_
_entity_poly.entity_id
_entity_poly.type
_entity_poly.pdbx_seq_one_letter_code
_entity_poly.pdbx_strand_id
1 'polypeptide(L)'
;MNCKEYLDSNLNKSVAEKRLKEKVKYYLEWSNRVFIITKDKILVSELGDRNILKSYLNRDISNISYKTCANFNKCGYINIRYRFADKISIILPDDMIQNINLI
;
A
#
# COMPACT_ATOMS: atom_id res chain seq x y z
N MET A 1 17.09 6.65 3.14
CA MET A 1 15.98 5.68 3.06
C MET A 1 16.28 4.70 1.93
N ASN A 2 16.13 3.39 2.14
CA ASN A 2 16.48 2.36 1.17
C ASN A 2 15.26 1.45 0.95
N CYS A 3 14.90 1.13 -0.30
CA CYS A 3 13.74 0.28 -0.62
C CYS A 3 14.00 -1.20 -0.36
N LYS A 4 15.12 -1.55 0.28
CA LYS A 4 15.45 -2.94 0.67
C LYS A 4 14.39 -3.60 1.55
N GLU A 5 13.56 -2.82 2.24
CA GLU A 5 12.47 -3.30 3.10
C GLU A 5 11.13 -3.47 2.36
N TYR A 6 11.08 -3.18 1.06
CA TYR A 6 9.90 -3.41 0.24
C TYR A 6 9.85 -4.88 -0.20
N LEU A 7 8.71 -5.54 0.03
CA LEU A 7 8.44 -6.89 -0.47
C LEU A 7 7.06 -6.94 -1.14
N ASP A 8 7.05 -7.37 -2.41
CA ASP A 8 5.83 -7.81 -3.10
C ASP A 8 5.76 -9.33 -3.03
N SER A 9 4.77 -9.85 -2.30
CA SER A 9 4.62 -11.29 -2.06
C SER A 9 3.33 -11.83 -2.65
N ASN A 10 3.45 -12.50 -3.79
CA ASN A 10 2.33 -13.21 -4.43
C ASN A 10 1.71 -14.29 -3.52
N LEU A 11 2.53 -14.92 -2.67
CA LEU A 11 2.03 -15.90 -1.70
C LEU A 11 1.16 -15.21 -0.63
N ASN A 12 1.64 -14.13 -0.03
CA ASN A 12 0.90 -13.41 1.01
C ASN A 12 -0.35 -12.74 0.45
N LYS A 13 -0.29 -12.28 -0.81
CA LYS A 13 -1.46 -11.83 -1.58
C LYS A 13 -2.55 -12.91 -1.63
N SER A 14 -2.23 -14.13 -2.05
CA SER A 14 -3.23 -15.22 -2.14
C SER A 14 -3.80 -15.58 -0.78
N VAL A 15 -2.99 -15.58 0.28
CA VAL A 15 -3.45 -15.81 1.65
C VAL A 15 -4.42 -14.71 2.10
N ALA A 16 -4.10 -13.44 1.81
CA ALA A 16 -4.97 -12.31 2.11
C ALA A 16 -6.30 -12.38 1.37
N GLU A 17 -6.30 -12.77 0.09
CA GLU A 17 -7.52 -12.95 -0.72
C GLU A 17 -8.45 -14.00 -0.12
N LYS A 18 -7.92 -15.17 0.24
CA LYS A 18 -8.70 -16.24 0.88
C LYS A 18 -9.32 -15.77 2.20
N ARG A 19 -8.56 -15.02 3.00
CA ARG A 19 -9.01 -14.51 4.30
C ARG A 19 -10.11 -13.45 4.15
N LEU A 20 -9.91 -12.49 3.25
CA LEU A 20 -10.83 -11.38 3.06
C LEU A 20 -12.05 -11.78 2.22
N LYS A 21 -12.00 -12.93 1.54
CA LYS A 21 -12.98 -13.37 0.54
C LYS A 21 -13.18 -12.31 -0.54
N GLU A 22 -12.10 -11.62 -0.91
CA GLU A 22 -12.08 -10.47 -1.80
C GLU A 22 -10.78 -10.50 -2.61
N LYS A 23 -10.82 -10.05 -3.88
CA LYS A 23 -9.63 -9.97 -4.73
C LYS A 23 -8.71 -8.84 -4.28
N VAL A 24 -7.43 -9.14 -4.13
CA VAL A 24 -6.40 -8.17 -3.72
C VAL A 24 -5.70 -7.69 -4.98
N LYS A 25 -5.65 -6.38 -5.18
CA LYS A 25 -4.91 -5.77 -6.29
C LYS A 25 -3.42 -5.81 -5.98
N TYR A 26 -3.05 -5.28 -4.81
CA TYR A 26 -1.67 -5.23 -4.34
C TYR A 26 -1.57 -5.64 -2.88
N TYR A 27 -0.49 -6.34 -2.56
CA TYR A 27 -0.10 -6.68 -1.20
C TYR A 27 1.32 -6.17 -1.00
N LEU A 28 1.46 -5.08 -0.25
CA LEU A 28 2.70 -4.32 -0.15
C LEU A 28 3.20 -4.38 1.29
N GLU A 29 4.35 -5.01 1.51
CA GLU A 29 5.02 -4.98 2.80
C GLU A 29 6.10 -3.90 2.79
N TRP A 30 6.11 -3.08 3.84
CA TRP A 30 7.14 -2.08 4.02
C TRP A 30 7.45 -1.88 5.50
N SER A 31 8.72 -2.09 5.85
CA SER A 31 9.22 -2.00 7.22
C SER A 31 8.41 -2.91 8.16
N ASN A 32 7.62 -2.35 9.09
CA ASN A 32 6.74 -3.10 9.98
C ASN A 32 5.25 -3.03 9.61
N ARG A 33 4.91 -2.56 8.40
CA ARG A 33 3.52 -2.40 7.94
C ARG A 33 3.23 -3.20 6.69
N VAL A 34 1.98 -3.61 6.58
CA VAL A 34 1.41 -4.23 5.38
C VAL A 34 0.26 -3.36 4.89
N PHE A 35 0.26 -3.08 3.59
CA PHE A 35 -0.83 -2.41 2.90
C PHE A 35 -1.48 -3.42 1.95
N ILE A 36 -2.75 -3.73 2.20
CA ILE A 36 -3.55 -4.62 1.36
C ILE A 36 -4.54 -3.75 0.60
N ILE A 37 -4.33 -3.63 -0.71
CA ILE A 37 -5.13 -2.77 -1.58
C ILE A 37 -6.07 -3.65 -2.38
N THR A 38 -7.36 -3.40 -2.25
CA THR A 38 -8.41 -4.05 -3.05
C THR A 38 -9.05 -3.02 -3.98
N LYS A 39 -10.10 -3.43 -4.70
CA LYS A 39 -10.87 -2.51 -5.55
C LYS A 39 -11.55 -1.41 -4.74
N ASP A 40 -12.02 -1.73 -3.53
CA ASP A 40 -12.93 -0.87 -2.79
C ASP A 40 -12.28 -0.21 -1.57
N LYS A 41 -11.15 -0.73 -1.08
CA LYS A 41 -10.50 -0.24 0.15
C LYS A 41 -9.00 -0.51 0.19
N ILE A 42 -8.33 0.22 1.09
CA ILE A 42 -6.97 -0.01 1.52
C ILE A 42 -7.00 -0.41 3.00
N LEU A 43 -6.43 -1.56 3.31
CA LEU A 43 -6.27 -2.06 4.67
C LEU A 43 -4.81 -1.91 5.10
N VAL A 44 -4.60 -1.54 6.36
CA VAL A 44 -3.28 -1.43 6.97
C VAL A 44 -3.21 -2.39 8.16
N SER A 45 -2.18 -3.24 8.20
CA SER A 45 -1.85 -4.11 9.33
C SER A 45 -0.37 -4.01 9.68
N GLU A 46 0.03 -4.58 10.82
CA GLU A 46 1.45 -4.78 11.13
C GLU A 46 1.99 -6.01 10.39
N LEU A 47 3.29 -6.03 10.13
CA LEU A 47 3.97 -7.16 9.52
C LEU A 47 3.94 -8.36 10.48
N GLY A 48 3.47 -9.52 9.99
CA GLY A 48 3.33 -10.73 10.80
C GLY A 48 2.07 -10.77 11.68
N ASP A 49 1.38 -9.64 11.87
CA ASP A 49 0.07 -9.62 12.52
C ASP A 49 -1.04 -9.82 11.47
N ARG A 50 -2.03 -10.63 11.86
CA ARG A 50 -3.23 -10.86 11.06
C ARG A 50 -4.31 -9.82 11.33
N ASN A 51 -4.19 -8.97 12.36
CA ASN A 51 -5.20 -7.97 12.67
C ASN A 51 -5.11 -6.76 11.74
N ILE A 52 -6.26 -6.29 11.26
CA ILE A 52 -6.37 -5.05 10.50
C ILE A 52 -6.39 -3.90 11.51
N LEU A 53 -5.39 -3.03 11.46
CA LEU A 53 -5.32 -1.85 12.30
C LEU A 53 -6.25 -0.73 11.81
N LYS A 54 -6.24 -0.50 10.49
CA LYS A 54 -7.03 0.55 9.86
C LYS A 54 -7.57 0.09 8.52
N SER A 55 -8.78 0.56 8.18
CA SER A 55 -9.45 0.30 6.90
C SER A 55 -9.93 1.62 6.32
N TYR A 56 -9.61 1.88 5.06
CA TYR A 56 -9.95 3.12 4.37
C TYR A 56 -10.64 2.80 3.05
N LEU A 57 -11.82 3.38 2.82
CA LEU A 57 -12.57 3.12 1.59
C LEU A 57 -12.06 4.00 0.46
N ASN A 58 -11.89 3.42 -0.74
CA ASN A 58 -11.38 4.12 -1.91
C ASN A 58 -12.29 5.28 -2.34
N ARG A 59 -13.61 5.17 -2.09
CA ARG A 59 -14.59 6.23 -2.35
C ARG A 59 -14.37 7.50 -1.53
N ASP A 60 -13.63 7.39 -0.43
CA ASP A 60 -13.35 8.52 0.48
C ASP A 60 -12.01 9.19 0.17
N ILE A 61 -11.27 8.72 -0.84
CA ILE A 61 -10.02 9.33 -1.30
C ILE A 61 -10.33 10.73 -1.85
N SER A 62 -9.69 11.74 -1.26
CA SER A 62 -9.80 13.13 -1.70
C SER A 62 -8.67 13.55 -2.63
N ASN A 63 -7.48 12.95 -2.47
CA ASN A 63 -6.33 13.24 -3.33
C ASN A 63 -5.30 12.10 -3.27
N ILE A 64 -4.69 11.79 -4.42
CA ILE A 64 -3.51 10.92 -4.51
C ILE A 64 -2.37 11.72 -5.14
N SER A 65 -1.19 11.68 -4.53
CA SER A 65 0.01 12.30 -5.09
C SER A 65 1.19 11.33 -5.06
N TYR A 66 1.93 11.34 -6.15
CA TYR A 66 3.09 10.49 -6.38
C TYR A 66 4.35 11.37 -6.37
N LYS A 67 5.37 10.93 -5.64
CA LYS A 67 6.65 11.65 -5.58
C LYS A 67 7.80 10.65 -5.67
N THR A 68 8.52 10.66 -6.78
CA THR A 68 9.76 9.90 -6.95
C THR A 68 10.94 10.67 -6.34
N CYS A 69 12.01 9.98 -5.94
CA CYS A 69 13.23 10.62 -5.44
C CYS A 69 14.43 10.22 -6.31
N ALA A 70 14.79 11.10 -7.25
CA ALA A 70 15.83 10.86 -8.25
C ALA A 70 17.24 10.52 -7.69
N ASN A 71 17.54 10.87 -6.44
CA ASN A 71 18.93 10.87 -5.94
C ASN A 71 19.25 9.87 -4.82
N PHE A 72 18.29 9.10 -4.30
CA PHE A 72 18.57 8.14 -3.21
C PHE A 72 17.76 6.84 -3.36
N ASN A 73 18.45 5.73 -3.63
CA ASN A 73 17.95 4.35 -3.59
C ASN A 73 16.68 4.02 -4.42
N LYS A 74 16.33 4.87 -5.39
CA LYS A 74 15.20 4.69 -6.32
C LYS A 74 13.87 4.40 -5.61
N CYS A 75 13.59 5.13 -4.54
CA CYS A 75 12.32 5.04 -3.82
C CYS A 75 11.50 6.30 -4.03
N GLY A 76 10.19 6.15 -4.08
CA GLY A 76 9.27 7.27 -3.97
C GLY A 76 8.15 7.01 -2.98
N TYR A 77 7.18 7.90 -3.00
CA TYR A 77 6.05 7.92 -2.09
C TYR A 77 4.76 8.00 -2.87
N ILE A 78 3.79 7.22 -2.43
CA ILE A 78 2.38 7.46 -2.72
C ILE A 78 1.74 8.03 -1.47
N ASN A 79 1.22 9.24 -1.60
CA ASN A 79 0.51 9.94 -0.54
C ASN A 79 -0.98 9.94 -0.87
N ILE A 80 -1.78 9.27 -0.05
CA ILE A 80 -3.23 9.15 -0.21
C ILE A 80 -3.88 9.94 0.92
N ARG A 81 -4.64 10.98 0.55
CA ARG A 81 -5.45 11.75 1.50
C ARG A 81 -6.90 11.30 1.40
N TYR A 82 -7.54 11.14 2.55
CA TYR A 82 -8.95 10.82 2.66
C TYR A 82 -9.73 12.03 3.16
N ARG A 83 -11.00 12.14 2.77
CA ARG A 83 -11.86 13.29 3.12
C ARG A 83 -12.14 13.36 4.63
N PHE A 84 -12.27 12.20 5.28
CA PHE A 84 -12.68 12.08 6.68
C PHE A 84 -11.67 11.32 7.55
N ALA A 85 -10.45 11.10 7.06
CA ALA A 85 -9.45 10.31 7.76
C ALA A 85 -8.03 10.82 7.51
N ASP A 86 -7.09 10.32 8.30
CA ASP A 86 -5.66 10.63 8.18
C ASP A 86 -5.11 10.32 6.79
N LYS A 87 -4.02 11.00 6.44
CA LYS A 87 -3.22 10.70 5.26
C LYS A 87 -2.46 9.38 5.46
N ILE A 88 -2.45 8.53 4.43
CA ILE A 88 -1.55 7.38 4.33
C ILE A 88 -0.38 7.73 3.41
N SER A 89 0.82 7.31 3.78
CA SER A 89 2.00 7.37 2.90
C SER A 89 2.54 5.96 2.72
N ILE A 90 2.65 5.52 1.47
CA ILE A 90 3.22 4.22 1.10
C ILE A 90 4.55 4.50 0.39
N ILE A 91 5.61 3.81 0.79
CA ILE A 91 6.93 3.93 0.17
C ILE A 91 7.15 2.74 -0.74
N LEU A 92 7.53 3.01 -1.98
CA LEU A 92 7.71 1.98 -3.01
C LEU A 92 8.93 2.29 -3.87
N PRO A 93 9.48 1.28 -4.57
CA PRO A 93 10.41 1.51 -5.67
C PRO A 93 9.84 2.45 -6.75
N ASP A 94 10.67 3.33 -7.32
CA ASP A 94 10.26 4.35 -8.28
C ASP A 94 9.60 3.77 -9.54
N ASP A 95 10.10 2.62 -10.01
CA ASP A 95 9.54 1.87 -11.14
C ASP A 95 8.14 1.36 -10.85
N MET A 96 7.85 0.95 -9.60
CA MET A 96 6.50 0.57 -9.21
C MET A 96 5.58 1.78 -9.10
N ILE A 97 6.06 2.93 -8.62
CA ILE A 97 5.25 4.15 -8.51
C ILE A 97 4.74 4.62 -9.86
N GLN A 98 5.54 4.46 -10.91
CA GLN A 98 5.14 4.80 -12.28
C GLN A 98 4.03 3.88 -12.83
N ASN A 99 3.91 2.66 -12.30
CA ASN A 99 3.03 1.61 -12.83
C ASN A 99 1.86 1.26 -11.91
N ILE A 100 1.85 1.75 -10.67
CA ILE A 100 0.80 1.44 -9.71
C ILE A 100 -0.45 2.25 -10.02
N ASN A 101 -1.58 1.55 -10.15
CA ASN A 101 -2.87 2.19 -10.21
C ASN A 101 -3.68 1.82 -8.97
N LEU A 102 -3.91 2.79 -8.07
CA LEU A 102 -4.68 2.56 -6.84
C LEU A 102 -6.19 2.60 -7.03
N ILE A 103 -6.68 3.10 -8.17
CA ILE A 103 -8.11 3.22 -8.50
C ILE A 103 -8.37 2.48 -9.81
#